data_AF-A0A1N6EJ50-F1
#
_entry.id   AF-A0A1N6EJ50-F1
#
_cell.length_a   1.000
_cell.length_b   1.000
_cell.length_c   1.000
_cell.angle_alpha   90.00
_cell.angle_beta   90.00
_cell.angle_gamma   90.00
#
_symmetry.space_group_name_H-M   'P 1'
#
loop_
_entity.id
_entity.type
_entity.pdbx_description
1 polymer ?
#
loop_
_entity_poly.entity_id
_entity_poly.type
_entity_poly.pdbx_seq_one_letter_code
_entity_poly.pdbx_strand_id
1 'polypeptide(L)'
;MYTNRTLKLQYVLPRSYVQLLIHVTPMVVAYVLYVVFGFKEAIIPLLPIGVIGTAVAFYVGFKNNSSYDRMWEGRRLWGSITNASRVWAAMVLDLAGNNANREIRAMARHMVMRHIGWCNALRLQLRRNKVWTQKYYQSYISSIQYKDNQDYGTVMRETLDKFCGEDERTYATSKVNPATHLLHLQSRDIKYLKEQGVIDNIEHANLTNVITDLYNQQGGCERIKNYPFPRQYAVFSRLFVDIFIMLLPFGLIAEIARHTPNALWLLFPVCIIVNWVFNAMEAVGDLSENPFENALTDIPMSSICRNIEIDLREMMDDKEIPERLTPVNGVLM
;
A
#
# COMPACT_ATOMS: atom_id res chain seq x y z
N MET A 1 -3.77 -6.80 2.08
CA MET A 1 -3.16 -7.88 1.25
C MET A 1 -4.11 -9.05 1.02
N TYR A 2 -4.43 -9.32 -0.25
CA TYR A 2 -5.21 -10.48 -0.67
C TYR A 2 -4.42 -11.77 -0.45
N THR A 3 -5.05 -12.79 0.13
CA THR A 3 -4.38 -14.01 0.60
C THR A 3 -4.79 -15.27 -0.17
N ASN A 4 -5.89 -15.23 -0.93
CA ASN A 4 -6.30 -16.40 -1.72
C ASN A 4 -5.41 -16.55 -2.96
N ARG A 5 -5.16 -17.81 -3.37
CA ARG A 5 -4.35 -18.14 -4.56
C ARG A 5 -4.91 -17.59 -5.87
N THR A 6 -6.24 -17.42 -5.96
CA THR A 6 -6.92 -16.93 -7.16
C THR A 6 -7.63 -15.63 -6.85
N LEU A 7 -7.30 -14.56 -7.57
CA LEU A 7 -7.99 -13.29 -7.46
C LEU A 7 -9.37 -13.42 -8.10
N LYS A 8 -10.43 -13.27 -7.30
CA LYS A 8 -11.80 -13.38 -7.83
C LYS A 8 -12.06 -12.27 -8.86
N LEU A 9 -12.64 -12.62 -10.01
CA LEU A 9 -12.96 -11.69 -11.11
C LEU A 9 -13.78 -10.48 -10.65
N GLN A 10 -14.64 -10.68 -9.64
CA GLN A 10 -15.45 -9.63 -9.01
C GLN A 10 -14.64 -8.47 -8.42
N TYR A 11 -13.34 -8.63 -8.14
CA TYR A 11 -12.47 -7.55 -7.66
C TYR A 11 -11.80 -6.76 -8.80
N VAL A 12 -11.75 -7.33 -10.02
CA VAL A 12 -11.10 -6.71 -11.19
C VAL A 12 -12.11 -5.97 -12.07
N LEU A 13 -13.32 -6.53 -12.21
CA LEU A 13 -14.35 -6.05 -13.12
C LEU A 13 -15.06 -4.72 -12.73
N PRO A 14 -15.25 -4.35 -11.45
CA PRO A 14 -16.06 -3.18 -11.08
C PRO A 14 -15.49 -1.84 -11.57
N ARG A 15 -14.18 -1.73 -11.79
CA ARG A 15 -13.56 -0.54 -12.41
C ARG A 15 -13.61 -0.58 -13.94
N SER A 16 -13.59 -1.80 -14.50
CA SER A 16 -13.50 -2.02 -15.93
C SER A 16 -14.82 -1.71 -16.65
N TYR A 17 -16.00 -1.87 -16.04
CA TYR A 17 -17.27 -1.79 -16.80
C TYR A 17 -17.58 -0.39 -17.38
N VAL A 18 -17.27 0.70 -16.67
CA VAL A 18 -17.48 2.07 -17.19
C VAL A 18 -16.51 2.36 -18.35
N GLN A 19 -15.25 1.96 -18.21
CA GLN A 19 -14.24 2.09 -19.26
C GLN A 19 -14.62 1.20 -20.46
N LEU A 20 -15.03 -0.03 -20.22
CA LEU A 20 -15.54 -0.95 -21.24
C LEU A 20 -16.70 -0.32 -22.03
N LEU A 21 -17.66 0.34 -21.38
CA LEU A 21 -18.76 1.03 -22.06
C LEU A 21 -18.27 2.18 -22.95
N ILE A 22 -17.35 3.02 -22.45
CA ILE A 22 -16.75 4.11 -23.23
C ILE A 22 -16.02 3.54 -24.46
N HIS A 23 -15.26 2.46 -24.28
CA HIS A 23 -14.46 1.85 -25.33
C HIS A 23 -15.25 0.95 -26.29
N VAL A 24 -16.47 0.51 -25.95
CA VAL A 24 -17.39 -0.16 -26.90
C VAL A 24 -17.89 0.83 -27.95
N THR A 25 -18.06 2.10 -27.58
CA THR A 25 -18.54 3.16 -28.48
C THR A 25 -17.70 3.27 -29.78
N PRO A 26 -16.36 3.43 -29.75
CA PRO A 26 -15.56 3.48 -30.98
C PRO A 26 -15.62 2.19 -31.81
N MET A 27 -15.83 1.03 -31.18
CA MET A 27 -16.00 -0.24 -31.92
C MET A 27 -17.29 -0.23 -32.74
N VAL A 28 -18.40 0.18 -32.13
CA VAL A 28 -19.71 0.31 -32.81
C VAL A 28 -19.64 1.37 -33.89
N VAL A 29 -19.04 2.53 -33.61
CA VAL A 29 -18.87 3.62 -34.59
C VAL A 29 -18.06 3.14 -35.80
N ALA A 30 -16.91 2.50 -35.59
CA ALA A 30 -16.10 1.98 -36.68
C ALA A 30 -16.87 0.96 -37.53
N TYR A 31 -17.60 0.03 -36.88
CA TYR A 31 -18.43 -0.96 -37.57
C TYR A 31 -19.54 -0.30 -38.40
N VAL A 32 -20.28 0.65 -37.83
CA VAL A 32 -21.38 1.35 -38.51
C VAL A 32 -20.86 2.18 -39.68
N LEU A 33 -19.77 2.94 -39.50
CA LEU A 33 -19.16 3.72 -40.58
C LEU A 33 -18.73 2.84 -41.76
N TYR A 34 -18.12 1.69 -41.48
CA TYR A 34 -17.63 0.79 -42.53
C TYR A 34 -18.76 0.00 -43.22
N VAL A 35 -19.69 -0.58 -42.45
CA VAL A 35 -20.71 -1.51 -42.97
C VAL A 35 -21.95 -0.79 -43.45
N VAL A 36 -22.46 0.16 -42.67
CA VAL A 36 -23.75 0.83 -42.95
C VAL A 36 -23.54 2.00 -43.92
N PHE A 37 -22.55 2.85 -43.63
CA PHE A 37 -22.28 4.03 -44.45
C PHE A 37 -21.31 3.76 -45.61
N GLY A 38 -20.69 2.58 -45.66
CA GLY A 38 -19.71 2.24 -46.70
C GLY A 38 -18.49 3.15 -46.70
N PHE A 39 -18.23 3.87 -45.60
CA PHE A 39 -17.20 4.90 -45.51
C PHE A 39 -15.82 4.28 -45.28
N LYS A 40 -15.24 3.76 -46.36
CA LYS A 40 -13.94 3.07 -46.36
C LYS A 40 -12.74 4.03 -46.17
N GLU A 41 -12.95 5.33 -46.23
CA GLU A 41 -11.90 6.34 -46.02
C GLU A 41 -11.56 6.59 -44.54
N ALA A 42 -12.44 6.21 -43.60
CA ALA A 42 -12.14 6.26 -42.15
C ALA A 42 -11.15 5.18 -41.69
N ILE A 43 -10.62 4.36 -42.60
CA ILE A 43 -9.68 3.29 -42.29
C ILE A 43 -8.30 3.87 -42.06
N ILE A 44 -7.72 3.53 -40.91
CA ILE A 44 -6.34 3.85 -40.58
C ILE A 44 -5.49 2.61 -40.86
N PRO A 45 -4.30 2.73 -41.47
CA PRO A 45 -3.40 1.59 -41.61
C PRO A 45 -3.08 0.95 -40.27
N LEU A 46 -3.09 -0.39 -40.20
CA LEU A 46 -2.87 -1.13 -38.95
C LEU A 46 -1.46 -0.92 -38.38
N LEU A 47 -0.45 -0.74 -39.24
CA LEU A 47 0.94 -0.62 -38.83
C LEU A 47 1.21 0.54 -37.85
N PRO A 48 0.82 1.80 -38.14
CA PRO A 48 0.89 2.91 -37.18
C PRO A 48 0.20 2.60 -35.83
N ILE A 49 -0.97 1.99 -35.85
CA ILE A 49 -1.72 1.62 -34.63
C ILE A 49 -0.94 0.56 -33.84
N GLY A 50 -0.34 -0.42 -34.51
CA GLY A 50 0.51 -1.44 -33.88
C GLY A 50 1.76 -0.86 -33.24
N VAL A 51 2.40 0.13 -33.88
CA VAL A 51 3.54 0.86 -33.30
C VAL A 51 3.13 1.63 -32.05
N ILE A 52 1.99 2.33 -32.10
CA ILE A 52 1.41 3.01 -30.93
C ILE A 52 1.14 1.98 -29.82
N GLY A 53 0.44 0.88 -30.11
CA GLY A 53 0.12 -0.16 -29.13
C GLY A 53 1.37 -0.76 -28.47
N THR A 54 2.43 -0.97 -29.25
CA THR A 54 3.73 -1.43 -28.73
C THR A 54 4.33 -0.40 -27.77
N ALA A 55 4.37 0.88 -28.16
CA ALA A 55 4.86 1.94 -27.30
C ALA A 55 4.05 2.08 -26.01
N VAL A 56 2.71 1.99 -26.08
CA VAL A 56 1.83 2.01 -24.91
C VAL A 56 2.10 0.82 -24.00
N ALA A 57 2.26 -0.39 -24.56
CA ALA A 57 2.55 -1.59 -23.76
C ALA A 57 3.86 -1.46 -22.97
N PHE A 58 4.92 -0.96 -23.61
CA PHE A 58 6.18 -0.66 -22.92
C PHE A 58 6.01 0.40 -21.84
N TYR A 59 5.31 1.50 -22.15
CA TYR A 59 5.11 2.60 -21.20
C TYR A 59 4.36 2.14 -19.95
N VAL A 60 3.23 1.43 -20.12
CA VAL A 60 2.46 0.85 -19.02
C VAL A 60 3.30 -0.18 -18.25
N GLY A 61 4.09 -1.00 -18.95
CA GLY A 61 5.01 -1.96 -18.33
C GLY A 61 6.05 -1.30 -17.42
N PHE A 62 6.70 -0.23 -17.87
CA PHE A 62 7.65 0.53 -17.05
C PHE A 62 7.00 1.22 -15.85
N LYS A 63 5.80 1.79 -16.04
CA LYS A 63 4.99 2.33 -14.93
C LYS A 63 4.70 1.24 -13.90
N ASN A 64 4.24 0.07 -14.35
CA ASN A 64 3.88 -1.04 -13.46
C ASN A 64 5.07 -1.56 -12.65
N ASN A 65 6.25 -1.70 -13.29
CA ASN A 65 7.46 -2.08 -12.57
C ASN A 65 7.83 -1.06 -11.50
N SER A 66 7.76 0.24 -11.83
CA SER A 66 8.07 1.31 -10.88
C SER A 66 7.08 1.36 -9.71
N SER A 67 5.78 1.16 -9.97
CA SER A 67 4.76 1.06 -8.91
C SER A 67 4.98 -0.18 -8.04
N TYR A 68 5.30 -1.32 -8.64
CA TYR A 68 5.60 -2.55 -7.91
C TYR A 68 6.82 -2.38 -6.99
N ASP A 69 7.90 -1.76 -7.46
CA ASP A 69 9.10 -1.51 -6.68
C ASP A 69 8.80 -0.64 -5.44
N ARG A 70 7.92 0.36 -5.57
CA ARG A 70 7.45 1.17 -4.43
C ARG A 70 6.70 0.33 -3.40
N MET A 71 5.77 -0.52 -3.84
CA MET A 71 5.05 -1.44 -2.95
C MET A 71 6.02 -2.40 -2.24
N TRP A 72 6.98 -2.93 -2.99
CA TRP A 72 7.98 -3.86 -2.49
C TRP A 72 8.96 -3.20 -1.51
N GLU A 73 9.39 -1.96 -1.77
CA GLU A 73 10.17 -1.15 -0.82
C GLU A 73 9.40 -0.98 0.49
N GLY A 74 8.11 -0.59 0.42
CA GLY A 74 7.26 -0.50 1.60
C GLY A 74 7.19 -1.79 2.40
N ARG A 75 7.09 -2.95 1.72
CA ARG A 75 7.06 -4.25 2.38
C ARG A 75 8.40 -4.60 3.03
N ARG A 76 9.52 -4.28 2.39
CA ARG A 76 10.87 -4.45 2.96
C ARG A 76 11.05 -3.61 4.22
N LEU A 77 10.64 -2.34 4.20
CA LEU A 77 10.71 -1.45 5.35
C LEU A 77 9.92 -2.01 6.55
N TRP A 78 8.68 -2.46 6.35
CA TRP A 78 7.90 -3.10 7.43
C TRP A 78 8.49 -4.44 7.91
N GLY A 79 9.17 -5.18 7.02
CA GLY A 79 9.95 -6.36 7.39
C GLY A 79 11.14 -6.01 8.30
N SER A 80 11.89 -4.97 7.95
CA SER A 80 12.99 -4.44 8.78
C SER A 80 12.47 -3.95 10.14
N ILE A 81 11.34 -3.22 10.16
CA ILE A 81 10.67 -2.78 11.40
C ILE A 81 10.32 -3.98 12.28
N THR A 82 9.81 -5.07 11.69
CA THR A 82 9.47 -6.29 12.45
C THR A 82 10.71 -6.87 13.13
N ASN A 83 11.81 -7.02 12.40
CA ASN A 83 13.06 -7.54 12.98
C ASN A 83 13.66 -6.59 14.02
N ALA A 84 13.76 -5.29 13.71
CA ALA A 84 14.28 -4.30 14.64
C ALA A 84 13.43 -4.20 15.93
N SER A 85 12.12 -4.41 15.83
CA SER A 85 11.22 -4.47 17.00
C SER A 85 11.54 -5.63 17.94
N ARG A 86 11.86 -6.82 17.39
CA ARG A 86 12.26 -7.98 18.18
C ARG A 86 13.63 -7.79 18.82
N VAL A 87 14.59 -7.23 18.07
CA VAL A 87 15.92 -6.89 18.60
C VAL A 87 15.81 -5.86 19.72
N TRP A 88 15.02 -4.80 19.52
CA TRP A 88 14.74 -3.79 20.53
C TRP A 88 14.20 -4.43 21.82
N ALA A 89 13.18 -5.27 21.71
CA ALA A 89 12.58 -5.90 22.87
C ALA A 89 13.53 -6.86 23.58
N ALA A 90 14.28 -7.68 22.84
CA ALA A 90 15.29 -8.57 23.43
C ALA A 90 16.31 -7.78 24.25
N MET A 91 16.92 -6.74 23.65
CA MET A 91 17.92 -5.94 24.31
C MET A 91 17.38 -5.22 25.54
N VAL A 92 16.18 -4.63 25.46
CA VAL A 92 15.55 -3.92 26.58
C VAL A 92 15.16 -4.86 27.72
N LEU A 93 14.68 -6.07 27.41
CA LEU A 93 14.30 -7.06 28.42
C LEU A 93 15.52 -7.73 29.06
N ASP A 94 16.64 -7.85 28.35
CA ASP A 94 17.90 -8.35 28.92
C ASP A 94 18.47 -7.40 29.99
N LEU A 95 18.23 -6.09 29.87
CA LEU A 95 18.52 -5.12 30.95
C LEU A 95 17.79 -5.44 32.25
N ALA A 96 16.65 -6.12 32.13
CA ALA A 96 15.74 -6.51 33.19
C ALA A 96 15.98 -7.95 33.68
N GLY A 97 17.17 -8.53 33.42
CA GLY A 97 17.56 -9.89 33.81
C GLY A 97 17.45 -10.22 35.31
N ASN A 98 17.84 -11.43 35.71
CA ASN A 98 17.53 -12.00 37.04
C ASN A 98 17.93 -11.12 38.25
N ASN A 99 18.97 -10.31 38.12
CA ASN A 99 19.48 -9.44 39.19
C ASN A 99 18.93 -8.00 39.14
N ALA A 100 18.09 -7.66 38.15
CA ALA A 100 17.56 -6.32 38.00
C ALA A 100 16.47 -6.01 39.06
N ASN A 101 16.49 -4.78 39.57
CA ASN A 101 15.49 -4.30 40.51
C ASN A 101 14.10 -4.23 39.84
N ARG A 102 13.04 -4.29 40.67
CA ARG A 102 11.64 -4.24 40.20
C ARG A 102 11.35 -3.02 39.33
N GLU A 103 12.00 -1.89 39.62
CA GLU A 103 11.88 -0.64 38.86
C GLU A 103 12.42 -0.76 37.44
N ILE A 104 13.61 -1.36 37.26
CA ILE A 104 14.22 -1.58 35.94
C ILE A 104 13.35 -2.53 35.11
N ARG A 105 12.81 -3.59 35.73
CA ARG A 105 11.87 -4.50 35.06
C ARG A 105 10.59 -3.80 34.60
N ALA A 106 10.04 -2.92 35.44
CA ALA A 106 8.86 -2.14 35.08
C ALA A 106 9.16 -1.15 33.95
N MET A 107 10.33 -0.50 33.99
CA MET A 107 10.78 0.42 32.94
C MET A 107 11.00 -0.29 31.61
N ALA A 108 11.65 -1.47 31.61
CA ALA A 108 11.86 -2.28 30.41
C ALA A 108 10.52 -2.69 29.77
N ARG A 109 9.56 -3.21 30.57
CA ARG A 109 8.20 -3.51 30.08
C ARG A 109 7.52 -2.27 29.50
N HIS A 110 7.64 -1.13 30.16
CA HIS A 110 7.07 0.12 29.68
C HIS A 110 7.67 0.57 28.34
N MET A 111 8.99 0.45 28.17
CA MET A 111 9.67 0.73 26.90
C MET A 111 9.22 -0.22 25.79
N VAL A 112 9.01 -1.52 26.07
CA VAL A 112 8.47 -2.47 25.08
C VAL A 112 7.02 -2.13 24.71
N MET A 113 6.16 -1.81 25.68
CA MET A 113 4.79 -1.40 25.42
C MET A 113 4.72 -0.12 24.59
N ARG A 114 5.52 0.90 24.92
CA ARG A 114 5.63 2.13 24.11
C ARG A 114 6.07 1.84 22.67
N HIS A 115 6.94 0.85 22.47
CA HIS A 115 7.38 0.43 21.13
C HIS A 115 6.23 -0.18 20.30
N ILE A 116 5.37 -0.98 20.93
CA ILE A 116 4.14 -1.47 20.29
C ILE A 116 3.21 -0.29 19.96
N GLY A 117 3.12 0.69 20.86
CA GLY A 117 2.44 1.97 20.63
C GLY A 117 2.98 2.71 19.41
N TRP A 118 4.30 2.79 19.26
CA TRP A 118 4.97 3.39 18.09
C TRP A 118 4.61 2.66 16.79
N CYS A 119 4.65 1.32 16.77
CA CYS A 119 4.27 0.54 15.58
C CYS A 119 2.84 0.88 15.12
N ASN A 120 1.91 0.96 16.07
CA ASN A 120 0.51 1.29 15.78
C ASN A 120 0.34 2.77 15.37
N ALA A 121 1.07 3.68 15.99
CA ALA A 121 1.08 5.09 15.61
C ALA A 121 1.58 5.28 14.18
N LEU A 122 2.68 4.62 13.80
CA LEU A 122 3.22 4.66 12.44
C LEU A 122 2.21 4.11 11.43
N ARG A 123 1.58 2.96 11.72
CA ARG A 123 0.51 2.40 10.88
C ARG A 123 -0.62 3.41 10.66
N LEU A 124 -1.13 4.01 11.73
CA LEU A 124 -2.23 4.98 11.62
C LEU A 124 -1.82 6.23 10.85
N GLN A 125 -0.59 6.72 11.05
CA GLN A 125 -0.05 7.86 10.32
C GLN A 125 0.04 7.58 8.81
N LEU A 126 0.54 6.40 8.42
CA LEU A 126 0.64 6.00 7.01
C LEU A 126 -0.72 5.75 6.35
N ARG A 127 -1.75 5.39 7.14
CA ARG A 127 -3.14 5.25 6.68
C ARG A 127 -3.89 6.56 6.50
N ARG A 128 -3.29 7.71 6.84
CA ARG A 128 -3.95 8.99 6.62
C ARG A 128 -4.14 9.23 5.13
N ASN A 129 -5.39 9.43 4.73
CA ASN A 129 -5.70 9.83 3.36
C ASN A 129 -5.10 11.19 3.07
N LYS A 130 -4.44 11.31 1.91
CA LYS A 130 -3.97 12.57 1.36
C LYS A 130 -4.84 13.02 0.19
N VAL A 131 -4.78 14.29 -0.16
CA VAL A 131 -5.63 14.91 -1.21
C VAL A 131 -5.53 14.17 -2.56
N TRP A 132 -4.41 13.50 -2.81
CA TRP A 132 -4.15 12.78 -4.06
C TRP A 132 -4.46 11.29 -4.01
N THR A 133 -4.89 10.77 -2.87
CA THR A 133 -5.32 9.37 -2.76
C THR A 133 -6.62 9.23 -3.54
N GLN A 134 -6.63 8.34 -4.54
CA GLN A 134 -7.80 8.20 -5.41
C GLN A 134 -9.02 7.73 -4.61
N LYS A 135 -10.08 8.55 -4.58
CA LYS A 135 -11.38 8.25 -3.93
C LYS A 135 -12.06 6.95 -4.39
N TYR A 136 -11.62 6.36 -5.50
CA TYR A 136 -12.27 5.22 -6.13
C TYR A 136 -12.05 3.88 -5.40
N TYR A 137 -10.92 3.71 -4.69
CA TYR A 137 -10.68 2.50 -3.89
C TYR A 137 -11.32 2.54 -2.50
N GLN A 138 -11.77 3.73 -2.08
CA GLN A 138 -12.46 3.91 -0.81
C GLN A 138 -13.76 3.10 -0.77
N SER A 139 -14.58 3.08 -1.82
CA SER A 139 -15.97 2.57 -1.73
C SER A 139 -16.14 1.07 -1.46
N TYR A 140 -15.16 0.23 -1.82
CA TYR A 140 -15.30 -1.23 -1.65
C TYR A 140 -14.74 -1.75 -0.31
N ILE A 141 -13.76 -1.05 0.30
CA ILE A 141 -13.22 -1.42 1.63
C ILE A 141 -13.74 -0.51 2.75
N SER A 142 -14.12 0.74 2.47
CA SER A 142 -14.79 1.60 3.46
C SER A 142 -16.08 0.98 3.96
N SER A 143 -16.78 0.22 3.10
CA SER A 143 -18.00 -0.52 3.46
C SER A 143 -17.75 -1.74 4.36
N ILE A 144 -16.50 -2.23 4.47
CA ILE A 144 -16.18 -3.45 5.23
C ILE A 144 -15.76 -3.15 6.67
N GLN A 145 -15.12 -2.01 6.99
CA GLN A 145 -14.74 -1.75 8.39
C GLN A 145 -14.23 -0.34 8.78
N TYR A 146 -14.21 0.64 7.87
CA TYR A 146 -13.91 2.01 8.28
C TYR A 146 -15.22 2.76 8.54
N LYS A 147 -15.59 2.89 9.82
CA LYS A 147 -16.56 3.89 10.27
C LYS A 147 -16.01 5.27 9.91
N ASP A 148 -16.40 5.73 8.74
CA ASP A 148 -16.16 7.06 8.20
C ASP A 148 -16.84 8.08 9.15
N ASN A 149 -16.06 8.66 10.09
CA ASN A 149 -16.28 9.95 10.78
C ASN A 149 -15.44 10.16 12.06
N GLN A 150 -14.63 9.20 12.53
CA GLN A 150 -13.77 9.47 13.70
C GLN A 150 -12.52 10.28 13.31
N ASP A 151 -12.27 11.37 14.05
CA ASP A 151 -11.08 12.20 13.91
C ASP A 151 -9.80 11.39 14.14
N TYR A 152 -8.79 11.57 13.29
CA TYR A 152 -7.50 10.89 13.36
C TYR A 152 -6.84 11.04 14.74
N GLY A 153 -6.95 12.24 15.34
CA GLY A 153 -6.42 12.49 16.67
C GLY A 153 -7.08 11.60 17.73
N THR A 154 -8.39 11.41 17.63
CA THR A 154 -9.16 10.54 18.53
C THR A 154 -8.75 9.07 18.37
N VAL A 155 -8.71 8.54 17.15
CA VAL A 155 -8.32 7.14 16.88
C VAL A 155 -6.88 6.87 17.33
N MET A 156 -5.97 7.82 17.11
CA MET A 156 -4.59 7.74 17.60
C MET A 156 -4.54 7.65 19.12
N ARG A 157 -5.26 8.54 19.81
CA ARG A 157 -5.31 8.58 21.28
C ARG A 157 -5.86 7.27 21.86
N GLU A 158 -7.01 6.81 21.38
CA GLU A 158 -7.64 5.54 21.80
C GLU A 158 -6.75 4.33 21.55
N THR A 159 -5.97 4.35 20.46
CA THR A 159 -5.03 3.26 20.16
C THR A 159 -3.85 3.28 21.13
N LEU A 160 -3.32 4.46 21.45
CA LEU A 160 -2.18 4.62 22.37
C LEU A 160 -2.56 4.37 23.83
N ASP A 161 -3.84 4.49 24.22
CA ASP A 161 -4.32 4.17 25.57
C ASP A 161 -3.96 2.75 26.03
N LYS A 162 -3.81 1.82 25.08
CA LYS A 162 -3.46 0.42 25.36
C LYS A 162 -1.97 0.20 25.66
N PHE A 163 -1.12 1.14 25.28
CA PHE A 163 0.32 0.93 25.17
C PHE A 163 1.16 1.96 25.91
N CYS A 164 0.66 3.19 26.06
CA CYS A 164 1.40 4.31 26.64
C CYS A 164 0.66 4.86 27.87
N GLY A 165 1.44 5.36 28.84
CA GLY A 165 0.89 6.14 29.95
C GLY A 165 0.23 7.45 29.50
N GLU A 166 -0.56 8.04 30.39
CA GLU A 166 -1.35 9.25 30.08
C GLU A 166 -0.50 10.45 29.65
N ASP A 167 0.60 10.71 30.36
CA ASP A 167 1.50 11.82 30.07
C ASP A 167 2.17 11.66 28.70
N GLU A 168 2.60 10.44 28.37
CA GLU A 168 3.28 10.12 27.12
C GLU A 168 2.36 10.21 25.92
N ARG A 169 1.15 9.67 26.07
CA ARG A 169 0.09 9.76 25.06
C ARG A 169 -0.26 11.21 24.81
N THR A 170 -0.48 12.00 25.86
CA THR A 170 -0.81 13.43 25.74
C THR A 170 0.33 14.18 25.05
N TYR A 171 1.58 13.92 25.45
CA TYR A 171 2.75 14.48 24.78
C TYR A 171 2.80 14.08 23.29
N ALA A 172 2.73 12.80 22.94
CA ALA A 172 2.87 12.31 21.57
C ALA A 172 1.75 12.82 20.65
N THR A 173 0.50 12.78 21.11
CA THR A 173 -0.68 13.26 20.35
C THR A 173 -0.72 14.77 20.18
N SER A 174 -0.03 15.54 21.04
CA SER A 174 0.12 17.00 20.87
C SER A 174 1.05 17.39 19.71
N LYS A 175 1.80 16.44 19.16
CA LYS A 175 2.81 16.69 18.12
C LYS A 175 2.29 16.37 16.73
N VAL A 176 2.91 17.00 15.73
CA VAL A 176 2.58 16.79 14.32
C VAL A 176 2.85 15.34 13.88
N ASN A 177 3.93 14.74 14.40
CA ASN A 177 4.33 13.36 14.11
C ASN A 177 4.44 12.54 15.40
N PRO A 178 3.33 11.96 15.90
CA PRO A 178 3.32 11.19 17.13
C PRO A 178 4.33 10.03 17.12
N ALA A 179 4.50 9.34 15.98
CA ALA A 179 5.42 8.21 15.86
C ALA A 179 6.88 8.63 16.11
N THR A 180 7.36 9.71 15.47
CA THR A 180 8.72 10.25 15.70
C THR A 180 8.95 10.57 17.18
N HIS A 181 7.93 11.12 17.84
CA HIS A 181 8.03 11.52 19.24
C HIS A 181 7.98 10.33 20.21
N LEU A 182 7.33 9.21 19.87
CA LEU A 182 7.42 7.99 20.66
C LEU A 182 8.83 7.39 20.61
N LEU A 183 9.51 7.39 19.45
CA LEU A 183 10.93 7.01 19.37
C LEU A 183 11.84 7.98 20.14
N HIS A 184 11.50 9.27 20.17
CA HIS A 184 12.25 10.24 20.95
C HIS A 184 12.16 9.95 22.45
N LEU A 185 10.99 9.54 22.94
CA LEU A 185 10.82 9.09 24.33
C LEU A 185 11.65 7.83 24.61
N GLN A 186 11.76 6.88 23.67
CA GLN A 186 12.68 5.74 23.83
C GLN A 186 14.13 6.19 23.98
N SER A 187 14.59 7.12 23.11
CA SER A 187 15.95 7.66 23.20
C SER A 187 16.21 8.37 24.52
N ARG A 188 15.21 9.08 25.07
CA ARG A 188 15.30 9.71 26.39
C ARG A 188 15.47 8.67 27.51
N ASP A 189 14.75 7.56 27.44
CA ASP A 189 14.85 6.51 28.45
C ASP A 189 16.19 5.77 28.38
N ILE A 190 16.74 5.53 27.18
CA ILE A 190 18.11 5.00 27.02
C ILE A 190 19.12 5.92 27.71
N LYS A 191 19.01 7.24 27.49
CA LYS A 191 19.88 8.23 28.14
C LYS A 191 19.74 8.19 29.67
N TYR A 192 18.50 8.12 30.17
CA TYR A 192 18.24 8.02 31.60
C TYR A 192 18.88 6.76 32.21
N LEU A 193 18.72 5.60 31.59
CA LEU A 193 19.34 4.34 32.03
C LEU A 193 20.87 4.46 32.09
N LYS A 194 21.47 5.18 31.15
CA LYS A 194 22.91 5.45 31.14
C LYS A 194 23.34 6.35 32.30
N GLU A 195 22.61 7.42 32.55
CA GLU A 195 22.88 8.36 33.65
C GLU A 195 22.72 7.71 35.03
N GLN A 196 21.80 6.74 35.16
CA GLN A 196 21.63 5.93 36.37
C GLN A 196 22.66 4.79 36.49
N GLY A 197 23.56 4.61 35.52
CA GLY A 197 24.56 3.54 35.53
C GLY A 197 23.98 2.13 35.36
N VAL A 198 22.73 2.01 34.89
CA VAL A 198 22.09 0.71 34.59
C VAL A 198 22.71 0.06 33.36
N ILE A 199 23.16 0.88 32.40
CA ILE A 199 23.81 0.43 31.17
C ILE A 199 25.18 1.06 30.98
N ASP A 200 26.08 0.33 30.34
CA ASP A 200 27.42 0.80 29.98
C ASP A 200 27.42 1.64 28.67
N ASN A 201 28.61 2.03 28.19
CA ASN A 201 28.72 2.81 26.95
C ASN A 201 28.42 1.99 25.68
N ILE A 202 28.74 0.69 25.70
CA ILE A 202 28.57 -0.23 24.58
C ILE A 202 27.08 -0.56 24.43
N GLU A 203 26.39 -0.90 25.54
CA GLU A 203 24.96 -1.13 25.59
C GLU A 203 24.16 0.10 25.16
N HIS A 204 24.54 1.28 25.67
CA HIS A 204 23.95 2.55 25.23
C HIS A 204 24.10 2.76 23.72
N ALA A 205 25.31 2.54 23.17
CA ALA A 205 25.55 2.66 21.73
C ALA A 205 24.71 1.65 20.92
N ASN A 206 24.64 0.39 21.37
CA ASN A 206 23.87 -0.64 20.68
C ASN A 206 22.37 -0.35 20.68
N LEU A 207 21.78 0.04 21.81
CA LEU A 207 20.37 0.45 21.89
C LEU A 207 20.09 1.68 21.04
N THR A 208 21.00 2.66 21.03
CA THR A 208 20.89 3.86 20.19
C THR A 208 20.88 3.49 18.71
N ASN A 209 21.74 2.56 18.28
CA ASN A 209 21.78 2.09 16.89
C ASN A 209 20.45 1.46 16.45
N VAL A 210 19.79 0.70 17.33
CA VAL A 210 18.45 0.14 17.05
C VAL A 210 17.42 1.26 16.85
N ILE A 211 17.42 2.29 17.72
CA ILE A 211 16.55 3.46 17.56
C ILE A 211 16.85 4.22 16.25
N THR A 212 18.13 4.37 15.90
CA THR A 212 18.54 4.98 14.63
C THR A 212 18.00 4.19 13.43
N ASP A 213 18.09 2.86 13.45
CA ASP A 213 17.50 2.02 12.39
C ASP A 213 15.98 2.20 12.31
N LEU A 214 15.27 2.20 13.44
CA LEU A 214 13.82 2.43 13.48
C LEU A 214 13.43 3.80 12.90
N TYR A 215 14.21 4.86 13.18
CA TYR A 215 14.04 6.17 12.54
C TYR A 215 14.25 6.11 11.02
N ASN A 216 15.27 5.39 10.56
CA ASN A 216 15.53 5.23 9.12
C ASN A 216 14.37 4.49 8.42
N GLN A 217 13.85 3.42 9.03
CA GLN A 217 12.71 2.68 8.48
C GLN A 217 11.44 3.54 8.46
N GLN A 218 11.16 4.29 9.55
CA GLN A 218 10.05 5.24 9.60
C GLN A 218 10.18 6.31 8.51
N GLY A 219 11.35 6.93 8.37
CA GLY A 219 11.61 7.94 7.34
C GLY A 219 11.44 7.39 5.92
N GLY A 220 11.83 6.13 5.68
CA GLY A 220 11.55 5.42 4.43
C GLY A 220 10.06 5.28 4.15
N CYS A 221 9.27 4.85 5.13
CA CYS A 221 7.82 4.73 5.00
C CYS A 221 7.17 6.09 4.73
N GLU A 222 7.59 7.12 5.46
CA GLU A 222 7.12 8.49 5.27
C GLU A 222 7.48 9.02 3.87
N ARG A 223 8.67 8.71 3.35
CA ARG A 223 9.08 9.09 1.99
C ARG A 223 8.15 8.47 0.95
N ILE A 224 7.86 7.17 1.05
CA ILE A 224 6.91 6.49 0.14
C ILE A 224 5.53 7.14 0.20
N LYS A 225 5.03 7.45 1.40
CA LYS A 225 3.70 8.06 1.61
C LYS A 225 3.64 9.53 1.15
N ASN A 226 4.71 10.29 1.36
CA ASN A 226 4.73 11.74 1.16
C ASN A 226 5.10 12.15 -0.27
N TYR A 227 5.89 11.34 -0.97
CA TYR A 227 6.33 11.60 -2.34
C TYR A 227 5.69 10.60 -3.30
N PRO A 228 4.47 10.88 -3.80
CA PRO A 228 3.77 9.97 -4.72
C PRO A 228 4.56 9.79 -6.02
N PHE A 229 4.24 8.72 -6.76
CA PHE A 229 4.80 8.51 -8.08
C PHE A 229 4.44 9.71 -8.99
N PRO A 230 5.34 10.15 -9.89
CA PRO A 230 5.12 11.42 -10.58
C PRO A 230 3.84 11.34 -11.41
N ARG A 231 2.88 12.23 -11.11
CA ARG A 231 1.51 12.14 -11.63
C ARG A 231 1.41 12.22 -13.15
N GLN A 232 2.38 12.85 -13.79
CA GLN A 232 2.49 12.89 -15.24
C GLN A 232 2.50 11.46 -15.81
N TYR A 233 3.23 10.54 -15.19
CA TYR A 233 3.27 9.16 -15.66
C TYR A 233 1.90 8.48 -15.54
N ALA A 234 1.21 8.65 -14.40
CA ALA A 234 -0.12 8.08 -14.19
C ALA A 234 -1.17 8.65 -15.18
N VAL A 235 -1.15 9.97 -15.42
CA VAL A 235 -2.09 10.63 -16.34
C VAL A 235 -1.79 10.25 -17.80
N PHE A 236 -0.54 10.33 -18.24
CA PHE A 236 -0.18 10.00 -19.61
C PHE A 236 -0.37 8.52 -19.92
N SER A 237 -0.13 7.61 -18.96
CA SER A 237 -0.39 6.17 -19.14
C SER A 237 -1.85 5.93 -19.54
N ARG A 238 -2.78 6.49 -18.76
CA ARG A 238 -4.22 6.40 -19.04
C ARG A 238 -4.57 7.02 -20.38
N LEU A 239 -4.09 8.23 -20.65
CA LEU A 239 -4.36 8.92 -21.91
C LEU A 239 -3.90 8.10 -23.12
N PHE A 240 -2.70 7.53 -23.07
CA PHE A 240 -2.16 6.73 -24.16
C PHE A 240 -2.93 5.42 -24.36
N VAL A 241 -3.30 4.75 -23.27
CA VAL A 241 -4.16 3.56 -23.31
C VAL A 241 -5.51 3.89 -23.95
N ASP A 242 -6.15 4.99 -23.52
CA ASP A 242 -7.44 5.43 -24.05
C ASP A 242 -7.36 5.76 -25.56
N ILE A 243 -6.35 6.53 -25.97
CA ILE A 243 -6.11 6.85 -27.39
C ILE A 243 -5.91 5.58 -28.21
N PHE A 244 -5.06 4.65 -27.73
CA PHE A 244 -4.79 3.41 -28.43
C PHE A 244 -6.06 2.56 -28.62
N ILE A 245 -6.84 2.36 -27.55
CA ILE A 245 -8.08 1.57 -27.60
C ILE A 245 -9.13 2.23 -28.50
N MET A 246 -9.22 3.56 -28.51
CA MET A 246 -10.13 4.29 -29.40
C MET A 246 -9.76 4.16 -30.88
N LEU A 247 -8.47 4.10 -31.22
CA LEU A 247 -7.98 3.98 -32.60
C LEU A 247 -8.03 2.54 -33.12
N LEU A 248 -7.82 1.55 -32.25
CA LEU A 248 -7.73 0.13 -32.60
C LEU A 248 -8.83 -0.39 -33.54
N PRO A 249 -10.14 -0.14 -33.31
CA PRO A 249 -11.18 -0.70 -34.17
C PRO A 249 -11.11 -0.19 -35.63
N PHE A 250 -10.62 1.03 -35.86
CA PHE A 250 -10.49 1.61 -37.21
C PHE A 250 -9.35 0.97 -38.02
N GLY A 251 -8.34 0.42 -37.34
CA GLY A 251 -7.28 -0.36 -37.99
C GLY A 251 -7.67 -1.81 -38.23
N LEU A 252 -8.26 -2.45 -37.23
CA LEU A 252 -8.62 -3.87 -37.29
C LEU A 252 -9.73 -4.17 -38.29
N ILE A 253 -10.69 -3.27 -38.46
CA ILE A 253 -11.84 -3.52 -39.35
C ILE A 253 -11.42 -3.77 -40.80
N ALA A 254 -10.41 -3.03 -41.28
CA ALA A 254 -9.91 -3.18 -42.65
C ALA A 254 -9.11 -4.47 -42.83
N GLU A 255 -8.34 -4.86 -41.82
CA GLU A 255 -7.55 -6.10 -41.85
C GLU A 255 -8.47 -7.33 -41.85
N ILE A 256 -9.48 -7.34 -40.97
CA ILE A 256 -10.47 -8.41 -40.91
C ILE A 256 -11.28 -8.46 -42.21
N ALA A 257 -11.73 -7.33 -42.73
CA ALA A 257 -12.49 -7.28 -43.97
C ALA A 257 -11.69 -7.76 -45.19
N ARG A 258 -10.36 -7.55 -45.21
CA ARG A 258 -9.49 -8.02 -46.31
C ARG A 258 -9.34 -9.54 -46.32
N HIS A 259 -9.11 -10.14 -45.15
CA HIS A 259 -8.80 -11.57 -45.04
C HIS A 259 -10.03 -12.46 -44.85
N THR A 260 -11.02 -11.99 -44.09
CA THR A 260 -12.20 -12.77 -43.70
C THR A 260 -13.47 -11.91 -43.71
N PRO A 261 -13.98 -11.50 -44.90
CA PRO A 261 -15.13 -10.58 -45.01
C PRO A 261 -16.37 -11.04 -44.22
N ASN A 262 -16.64 -12.35 -44.21
CA ASN A 262 -17.80 -12.95 -43.53
C ASN A 262 -17.67 -12.97 -42.00
N ALA A 263 -16.50 -12.65 -41.46
CA ALA A 263 -16.20 -12.74 -40.02
C ALA A 263 -15.94 -11.36 -39.40
N LEU A 264 -16.52 -10.29 -39.95
CA LEU A 264 -16.33 -8.91 -39.45
C LEU A 264 -16.77 -8.73 -37.99
N TRP A 265 -17.70 -9.59 -37.52
CA TRP A 265 -18.11 -9.66 -36.11
C TRP A 265 -16.96 -9.97 -35.15
N LEU A 266 -15.84 -10.54 -35.62
CA LEU A 266 -14.63 -10.78 -34.83
C LEU A 266 -13.98 -9.50 -34.31
N LEU A 267 -14.30 -8.33 -34.89
CA LEU A 267 -13.84 -7.03 -34.41
C LEU A 267 -14.14 -6.84 -32.92
N PHE A 268 -15.37 -7.15 -32.50
CA PHE A 268 -15.82 -6.93 -31.12
C PHE A 268 -15.06 -7.78 -30.09
N PRO A 269 -15.01 -9.12 -30.18
CA PRO A 269 -14.28 -9.92 -29.19
C PRO A 269 -12.79 -9.59 -29.15
N VAL A 270 -12.16 -9.32 -30.30
CA VAL A 270 -10.73 -8.95 -30.33
C VAL A 270 -10.49 -7.62 -29.62
N CYS A 271 -11.24 -6.57 -29.96
CA CYS A 271 -11.10 -5.26 -29.34
C CYS A 271 -11.43 -5.30 -27.83
N ILE A 272 -12.43 -6.08 -27.41
CA ILE A 272 -12.79 -6.25 -26.00
C ILE A 272 -11.64 -6.89 -25.22
N ILE A 273 -11.00 -7.93 -25.76
CA ILE A 273 -9.87 -8.59 -25.12
C ILE A 273 -8.70 -7.62 -24.98
N VAL A 274 -8.33 -6.92 -26.06
CA VAL A 274 -7.21 -5.96 -26.03
C VAL A 274 -7.51 -4.84 -25.04
N ASN A 275 -8.72 -4.28 -25.06
CA ASN A 275 -9.17 -3.28 -24.12
C ASN A 275 -9.02 -3.76 -22.67
N TRP A 276 -9.52 -4.98 -22.38
CA TRP A 276 -9.42 -5.57 -21.05
C TRP A 276 -7.96 -5.74 -20.61
N VAL A 277 -7.07 -6.23 -21.48
CA VAL A 277 -5.64 -6.40 -21.16
C VAL A 277 -4.99 -5.08 -20.75
N PHE A 278 -5.14 -4.02 -21.56
CA PHE A 278 -4.49 -2.74 -21.28
C PHE A 278 -5.08 -2.04 -20.04
N ASN A 279 -6.40 -2.08 -19.84
CA ASN A 279 -7.01 -1.52 -18.63
C ASN A 279 -6.68 -2.33 -17.37
N ALA A 280 -6.56 -3.66 -17.48
CA ALA A 280 -6.11 -4.49 -16.38
C ALA A 280 -4.66 -4.15 -15.99
N MET A 281 -3.76 -3.99 -16.97
CA MET A 281 -2.39 -3.55 -16.72
C MET A 281 -2.35 -2.19 -16.03
N GLU A 282 -3.12 -1.22 -16.49
CA GLU A 282 -3.20 0.11 -15.89
C GLU A 282 -3.75 0.07 -14.44
N ALA A 283 -4.75 -0.77 -14.18
CA ALA A 283 -5.32 -0.95 -12.84
C ALA A 283 -4.33 -1.57 -11.86
N VAL A 284 -3.53 -2.55 -12.30
CA VAL A 284 -2.48 -3.18 -11.47
C VAL A 284 -1.40 -2.17 -11.08
N GLY A 285 -0.99 -1.31 -12.01
CA GLY A 285 -0.04 -0.23 -11.74
C GLY A 285 -0.55 0.77 -10.70
N ASP A 286 -1.80 1.20 -10.86
CA ASP A 286 -2.46 2.13 -9.91
C ASP A 286 -2.58 1.52 -8.51
N LEU A 287 -2.94 0.24 -8.41
CA LEU A 287 -3.08 -0.49 -7.14
C LEU A 287 -1.75 -0.65 -6.39
N SER A 288 -0.64 -0.69 -7.11
CA SER A 288 0.68 -0.90 -6.51
C SER A 288 1.37 0.43 -6.12
N GLU A 289 0.86 1.56 -6.61
CA GLU A 289 1.50 2.87 -6.44
C GLU A 289 1.51 3.37 -4.97
N ASN A 290 0.44 3.06 -4.23
CA ASN A 290 0.20 3.58 -2.87
C ASN A 290 -0.04 2.42 -1.88
N PRO A 291 1.02 1.85 -1.28
CA PRO A 291 0.94 0.56 -0.59
C PRO A 291 0.41 0.62 0.85
N PHE A 292 -0.08 1.77 1.31
CA PHE A 292 -0.46 2.04 2.70
C PHE A 292 -1.92 2.54 2.87
N GLU A 293 -2.74 2.47 1.82
CA GLU A 293 -4.12 2.98 1.80
C GLU A 293 -5.15 1.95 2.28
N ASN A 294 -4.69 0.78 2.75
CA ASN A 294 -5.53 -0.35 3.16
C ASN A 294 -6.35 -0.95 2.00
N ALA A 295 -5.82 -0.87 0.78
CA ALA A 295 -6.39 -1.53 -0.40
C ALA A 295 -6.18 -3.07 -0.37
N LEU A 296 -6.84 -3.78 -1.28
CA LEU A 296 -6.77 -5.24 -1.37
C LEU A 296 -5.32 -5.74 -1.48
N THR A 297 -4.50 -5.08 -2.29
CA THR A 297 -3.11 -5.45 -2.57
C THR A 297 -2.09 -4.83 -1.62
N ASP A 298 -2.53 -3.93 -0.74
CA ASP A 298 -1.65 -3.19 0.14
C ASP A 298 -1.00 -4.05 1.21
N ILE A 299 0.06 -3.48 1.79
CA ILE A 299 0.80 -4.07 2.90
C ILE A 299 -0.15 -4.22 4.09
N PRO A 300 -0.25 -5.43 4.69
CA PRO A 300 -1.19 -5.72 5.76
C PRO A 300 -0.64 -5.20 7.11
N MET A 301 -0.54 -3.87 7.23
CA MET A 301 0.09 -3.22 8.39
C MET A 301 -0.64 -3.55 9.71
N SER A 302 -1.95 -3.82 9.71
CA SER A 302 -2.63 -4.24 10.95
C SER A 302 -2.12 -5.59 11.43
N SER A 303 -2.00 -6.56 10.52
CA SER A 303 -1.50 -7.90 10.80
C SER A 303 -0.03 -7.86 11.21
N ILE A 304 0.79 -7.05 10.54
CA ILE A 304 2.20 -6.87 10.91
C ILE A 304 2.31 -6.29 12.32
N CYS A 305 1.58 -5.20 12.64
CA CYS A 305 1.57 -4.65 14.00
C CYS A 305 1.05 -5.65 15.04
N ARG A 306 0.02 -6.46 14.72
CA ARG A 306 -0.49 -7.49 15.62
C ARG A 306 0.54 -8.60 15.85
N ASN A 307 1.26 -9.03 14.82
CA ASN A 307 2.31 -10.04 14.98
C ASN A 307 3.48 -9.50 15.82
N ILE A 308 3.88 -8.24 15.60
CA ILE A 308 4.87 -7.57 16.46
C ILE A 308 4.37 -7.50 17.91
N GLU A 309 3.11 -7.10 18.12
CA GLU A 309 2.49 -7.06 19.46
C GLU A 309 2.51 -8.44 20.13
N ILE A 310 2.17 -9.51 19.41
CA ILE A 310 2.20 -10.88 19.93
C ILE A 310 3.63 -11.28 20.32
N ASP A 311 4.58 -11.17 19.39
CA ASP A 311 5.97 -11.56 19.62
C ASP A 311 6.56 -10.84 20.85
N LEU A 312 6.34 -9.53 20.95
CA LEU A 312 6.90 -8.71 22.03
C LEU A 312 6.24 -8.99 23.38
N ARG A 313 4.94 -9.29 23.40
CA ARG A 313 4.23 -9.65 24.63
C ARG A 313 4.58 -11.07 25.09
N GLU A 314 4.79 -12.00 24.16
CA GLU A 314 5.34 -13.33 24.45
C GLU A 314 6.74 -13.23 25.05
N MET A 315 7.63 -12.38 24.52
CA MET A 315 8.96 -12.15 25.10
C MET A 315 8.91 -11.57 26.52
N MET A 316 7.81 -10.91 26.92
CA MET A 316 7.59 -10.41 28.28
C MET A 316 6.92 -11.42 29.22
N ASP A 317 6.60 -12.63 28.75
CA ASP A 317 5.77 -13.62 29.44
C ASP A 317 4.40 -13.04 29.87
N ASP A 318 3.80 -12.18 29.05
CA ASP A 318 2.45 -11.66 29.29
C ASP A 318 1.40 -12.78 29.20
N LYS A 319 0.42 -12.76 30.10
CA LYS A 319 -0.67 -13.75 30.11
C LYS A 319 -1.75 -13.49 29.07
N GLU A 320 -1.95 -12.23 28.71
CA GLU A 320 -3.06 -11.80 27.85
C GLU A 320 -2.58 -11.50 26.44
N ILE A 321 -2.14 -12.51 25.71
CA ILE A 321 -1.65 -12.32 24.34
C ILE A 321 -2.85 -12.17 23.38
N PRO A 322 -2.88 -11.13 22.53
CA PRO A 322 -3.99 -10.93 21.60
C PRO A 322 -3.95 -11.94 20.46
N GLU A 323 -5.11 -12.31 19.92
CA GLU A 323 -5.17 -13.26 18.80
C GLU A 323 -4.61 -12.69 17.50
N ARG A 324 -4.07 -13.58 16.65
CA ARG A 324 -3.63 -13.24 15.29
C ARG A 324 -4.82 -12.80 14.45
N LEU A 325 -4.63 -11.74 13.66
CA LEU A 325 -5.66 -11.33 12.70
C LEU A 325 -5.78 -12.35 11.58
N THR A 326 -6.99 -12.83 11.32
CA THR A 326 -7.30 -13.72 10.21
C THR A 326 -7.82 -12.93 9.01
N PRO A 327 -7.62 -13.42 7.76
CA PRO A 327 -8.17 -12.76 6.58
C PRO A 327 -9.69 -12.67 6.64
N VAL A 328 -10.25 -11.48 6.44
CA VAL A 328 -11.70 -11.26 6.28
C VAL A 328 -11.99 -11.15 4.80
N ASN A 329 -12.88 -12.00 4.26
CA ASN A 329 -13.18 -12.08 2.83
C ASN A 329 -11.93 -12.33 1.94
N GLY A 330 -10.93 -13.04 2.46
CA GLY A 330 -9.67 -13.31 1.76
C GLY A 330 -8.67 -12.15 1.78
N VAL A 331 -8.93 -11.10 2.55
CA VAL A 331 -8.06 -9.94 2.70
C VAL A 331 -7.52 -9.87 4.12
N LEU A 332 -6.19 -9.86 4.24
CA LEU A 332 -5.49 -9.59 5.49
C LEU A 332 -5.17 -8.10 5.56
N MET A 333 -5.55 -7.44 6.65
CA MET A 333 -5.35 -6.00 6.87
C MET A 333 -4.02 -5.66 7.54
#